data_AF-A0A7K4DHP9-F1
#
_entry.id   AF-A0A7K4DHP9-F1
#
_cell.length_a   1.000
_cell.length_b   1.000
_cell.length_c   1.000
_cell.angle_alpha   90.00
_cell.angle_beta   90.00
_cell.angle_gamma   90.00
#
_symmetry.space_group_name_H-M   'P 1'
#
loop_
_entity.id
_entity.type
_entity.pdbx_description
1 polymer ?
#
loop_
_entity_poly.entity_id
_entity_poly.type
_entity_poly.pdbx_seq_one_letter_code
_entity_poly.pdbx_strand_id
1 'polypeptide(L)'
;MTTQTGKTPPAPGEYDPHGDIKKIVGILAALAIFIIILYAYIIPLQGGFVSSTSIRSEDLLGADPRFEEQLPIQEVDLGASGRSIFIAFVMLTHILFANLHLGGAWILLSLIILYFISSKERYGHLGRSMALFNVILFSAGATFAAAGVLFFISLYPTFATQGFHIYWWPLLVEAILFGIEILFVYALWFAWGKVSAAWHIFLGIGYALSIYFQTFAIDTFVSGMLTPGAATITWGEPGLLGMPWADYLQWWFNPTLWPLQFHRVAAAISFFGFLIAFLAMLHFRDRTDPPSKKYWDWAGSFG
;
A
#
# COMPACT_ATOMS: atom_id res chain seq x y z
N MET A 1 -20.65 6.94 -31.16
CA MET A 1 -21.43 7.34 -29.97
C MET A 1 -22.67 6.46 -29.92
N THR A 2 -22.65 5.47 -29.05
CA THR A 2 -23.79 4.62 -28.69
C THR A 2 -23.78 4.61 -27.17
N THR A 3 -24.75 5.30 -26.59
CA THR A 3 -25.01 5.33 -25.15
C THR A 3 -25.32 3.91 -24.69
N GLN A 4 -24.43 3.33 -23.86
CA GLN A 4 -24.78 2.14 -23.10
C GLN A 4 -25.88 2.54 -22.13
N THR A 5 -27.10 2.15 -22.46
CA THR A 5 -28.26 2.18 -21.58
C THR A 5 -27.92 1.41 -20.32
N GLY A 6 -28.26 2.01 -19.18
CA GLY A 6 -28.05 1.42 -17.86
C GLY A 6 -28.59 0.00 -17.82
N LYS A 7 -27.79 -0.90 -17.24
CA LYS A 7 -28.25 -2.24 -16.90
C LYS A 7 -29.54 -2.09 -16.10
N THR A 8 -30.61 -2.67 -16.60
CA THR A 8 -31.83 -2.91 -15.83
C THR A 8 -31.44 -3.57 -14.50
N PRO A 9 -32.02 -3.15 -13.37
CA PRO A 9 -31.89 -3.89 -12.13
C PRO A 9 -32.26 -5.35 -12.38
N PRO A 10 -31.57 -6.33 -11.75
CA PRO A 10 -31.94 -7.72 -11.87
C PRO A 10 -33.42 -7.91 -11.55
N ALA A 11 -34.09 -8.78 -12.29
CA ALA A 11 -35.52 -9.02 -12.11
C ALA A 11 -35.79 -9.47 -10.65
N PRO A 12 -36.96 -9.12 -10.06
CA PRO A 12 -37.31 -9.56 -8.72
C PRO A 12 -37.39 -11.10 -8.69
N GLY A 13 -36.34 -11.75 -8.20
CA GLY A 13 -36.17 -13.21 -8.26
C GLY A 13 -34.77 -13.69 -8.62
N GLU A 14 -33.90 -12.82 -9.15
CA GLU A 14 -32.50 -13.14 -9.48
C GLU A 14 -31.51 -12.88 -8.33
N TYR A 15 -31.99 -12.26 -7.24
CA TYR A 15 -31.25 -12.12 -6.00
C TYR A 15 -31.38 -13.43 -5.22
N ASP A 16 -30.29 -14.19 -5.09
CA ASP A 16 -30.19 -15.35 -4.21
C ASP A 16 -29.65 -14.90 -2.84
N PRO A 17 -30.52 -14.52 -1.89
CA PRO A 17 -30.08 -14.09 -0.56
C PRO A 17 -29.32 -15.20 0.17
N HIS A 18 -29.60 -16.47 -0.13
CA HIS A 18 -28.95 -17.59 0.54
C HIS A 18 -27.52 -17.82 0.03
N GLY A 19 -27.28 -17.62 -1.26
CA GLY A 19 -25.95 -17.65 -1.87
C GLY A 19 -25.04 -16.56 -1.32
N ASP A 20 -25.55 -15.34 -1.15
CA ASP A 20 -24.77 -14.23 -0.60
C ASP A 20 -24.57 -14.32 0.91
N ILE A 21 -25.54 -14.81 1.68
CA ILE A 21 -25.36 -15.09 3.12
C ILE A 21 -24.27 -16.15 3.33
N LYS A 22 -24.23 -17.22 2.53
CA LYS A 22 -23.16 -18.24 2.63
C LYS A 22 -21.78 -17.66 2.35
N LYS A 23 -21.65 -16.75 1.39
CA LYS A 23 -20.40 -16.03 1.11
C LYS A 23 -20.00 -15.13 2.29
N ILE A 24 -20.95 -14.36 2.83
CA ILE A 24 -20.71 -13.50 3.99
C ILE A 24 -20.26 -14.32 5.21
N VAL A 25 -20.97 -15.41 5.51
CA VAL A 25 -20.62 -16.33 6.61
C VAL A 25 -19.24 -16.95 6.38
N GLY A 26 -18.93 -17.37 5.14
CA GLY A 26 -17.61 -17.89 4.80
C GLY A 26 -16.49 -16.88 5.02
N ILE A 27 -16.69 -15.61 4.64
CA ILE A 27 -15.75 -14.51 4.87
C ILE A 27 -15.57 -14.27 6.37
N LEU A 28 -16.66 -14.21 7.14
CA LEU A 28 -16.61 -14.00 8.59
C LEU A 28 -15.91 -15.15 9.32
N ALA A 29 -16.15 -16.40 8.90
CA ALA A 29 -15.47 -17.56 9.45
C ALA A 29 -13.97 -17.54 9.14
N ALA A 30 -13.58 -17.19 7.91
CA ALA A 30 -12.17 -17.05 7.53
C ALA A 30 -11.48 -15.94 8.35
N LEU A 31 -12.16 -14.80 8.55
CA LEU A 31 -11.67 -13.71 9.38
C LEU A 31 -11.50 -14.14 10.85
N ALA A 32 -12.47 -14.86 11.41
CA ALA A 32 -12.38 -15.38 12.77
C ALA A 32 -11.21 -16.36 12.93
N ILE A 33 -11.02 -17.29 11.98
CA ILE A 33 -9.88 -18.22 11.97
C ILE A 33 -8.56 -17.45 11.89
N PHE A 34 -8.47 -16.44 11.01
CA PHE A 34 -7.29 -15.60 10.90
C PHE A 34 -6.96 -14.90 12.23
N ILE A 35 -7.96 -14.31 12.91
CA ILE A 35 -7.78 -13.66 14.21
C ILE A 35 -7.31 -14.67 15.27
N ILE A 36 -7.87 -15.88 15.28
CA ILE A 36 -7.43 -16.95 16.20
C ILE A 36 -5.97 -17.33 15.94
N ILE A 37 -5.57 -17.55 14.69
CA ILE A 37 -4.18 -17.87 14.34
C ILE A 37 -3.25 -16.72 14.70
N LEU A 38 -3.66 -15.48 14.41
CA LEU A 38 -2.89 -14.28 14.77
C LEU A 38 -2.63 -14.23 16.27
N TYR A 39 -3.67 -14.39 17.09
CA TYR A 39 -3.57 -14.24 18.55
C TYR A 39 -2.92 -15.44 19.24
N ALA A 40 -3.25 -16.66 18.81
CA ALA A 40 -2.79 -17.88 19.46
C ALA A 40 -1.41 -18.36 18.98
N TYR A 41 -0.96 -17.93 17.80
CA TYR A 41 0.27 -18.45 17.19
C TYR A 41 1.24 -17.37 16.75
N ILE A 42 0.80 -16.39 15.94
CA ILE A 42 1.72 -15.38 15.38
C ILE A 42 2.24 -14.43 16.46
N ILE A 43 1.36 -13.85 17.28
CA ILE A 43 1.76 -12.91 18.35
C ILE A 43 2.75 -13.57 19.33
N PRO A 44 2.49 -14.78 19.86
CA PRO A 44 3.47 -15.47 20.71
C PRO A 44 4.83 -15.71 20.05
N LEU A 45 4.87 -16.08 18.77
CA LEU A 45 6.13 -16.30 18.03
C LEU A 45 6.94 -15.01 17.85
N GLN A 46 6.30 -13.85 17.90
CA GLN A 46 6.94 -12.53 17.78
C GLN A 46 7.37 -11.94 19.14
N GLY A 47 7.38 -12.76 20.21
CA GLY A 47 7.74 -12.30 21.56
C GLY A 47 6.53 -11.95 22.44
N GLY A 48 5.31 -12.27 22.00
CA GLY A 48 4.08 -12.06 22.77
C GLY A 48 3.70 -10.58 22.91
N PHE A 49 3.15 -10.21 24.08
CA PHE A 49 2.80 -8.83 24.41
C PHE A 49 3.95 -8.07 25.11
N VAL A 50 5.17 -8.59 25.03
CA VAL A 50 6.34 -7.94 25.63
C VAL A 50 6.66 -6.69 24.82
N SER A 51 6.64 -5.54 25.48
CA SER A 51 6.95 -4.27 24.83
C SER A 51 8.40 -4.26 24.33
N SER A 52 8.63 -3.83 23.09
CA SER A 52 9.98 -3.62 22.56
C SER A 52 10.80 -2.65 23.43
N THR A 53 10.15 -1.69 24.09
CA THR A 53 10.78 -0.78 25.07
C THR A 53 11.32 -1.54 26.28
N SER A 54 10.62 -2.58 26.74
CA SER A 54 11.07 -3.41 27.86
C SER A 54 12.24 -4.32 27.48
N ILE A 55 12.29 -4.78 26.23
CA ILE A 55 13.40 -5.59 25.71
C ILE A 55 14.67 -4.75 25.56
N ARG A 56 14.53 -3.47 25.17
CA ARG A 56 15.65 -2.56 24.94
C ARG A 56 15.88 -1.58 26.10
N SER A 57 15.41 -1.90 27.31
CA SER A 57 15.52 -0.97 28.45
C SER A 57 16.95 -0.58 28.77
N GLU A 58 17.91 -1.48 28.57
CA GLU A 58 19.34 -1.21 28.76
C GLU A 58 19.90 -0.24 27.70
N ASP A 59 19.50 -0.38 26.44
CA ASP A 59 19.88 0.54 25.36
C ASP A 59 19.34 1.96 25.59
N LEU A 60 18.21 2.07 26.31
CA LEU A 60 17.56 3.34 26.64
C LEU A 60 18.21 4.06 27.82
N LEU A 61 19.02 3.40 28.66
CA LEU A 61 19.69 4.03 29.81
C LEU A 61 20.67 5.14 29.40
N GLY A 62 21.17 5.10 28.16
CA GLY A 62 22.05 6.12 27.58
C GLY A 62 21.34 7.10 26.63
N ALA A 63 20.01 7.03 26.50
CA ALA A 63 19.26 7.91 25.62
C ALA A 63 19.29 9.36 26.12
N ASP A 64 19.45 10.32 25.21
CA ASP A 64 19.41 11.74 25.55
C ASP A 64 17.99 12.09 26.08
N PRO A 65 17.87 12.70 27.28
CA PRO A 65 16.58 13.03 27.89
C PRO A 65 15.66 13.90 27.03
N ARG A 66 16.21 14.60 26.02
CA ARG A 66 15.43 15.38 25.06
C ARG A 66 14.54 14.52 24.15
N PHE A 67 14.78 13.21 24.08
CA PHE A 67 13.95 12.27 23.33
C PHE A 67 12.94 11.51 24.19
N GLU A 68 12.87 11.80 25.50
CA GLU A 68 11.80 11.28 26.34
C GLU A 68 10.44 11.84 25.89
N GLU A 69 9.38 11.04 26.05
CA GLU A 69 8.02 11.44 25.71
C GLU A 69 7.52 12.48 26.72
N GLN A 70 7.65 13.76 26.36
CA GLN A 70 7.22 14.90 27.16
C GLN A 70 5.91 15.52 26.64
N LEU A 71 5.51 15.16 25.41
CA LEU A 71 4.31 15.70 24.79
C LEU A 71 3.06 14.95 25.27
N PRO A 72 1.90 15.62 25.36
CA PRO A 72 0.65 14.96 25.74
C PRO A 72 0.29 13.84 24.76
N ILE A 73 0.07 12.64 25.29
CA ILE A 73 -0.28 11.46 24.49
C ILE A 73 -1.81 11.32 24.50
N GLN A 74 -2.40 11.11 23.32
CA GLN A 74 -3.78 10.67 23.25
C GLN A 74 -3.84 9.17 23.57
N GLU A 75 -4.33 8.83 24.76
CA GLU A 75 -4.48 7.42 25.15
C GLU A 75 -5.66 6.77 24.40
N VAL A 76 -5.49 5.48 24.09
CA VAL A 76 -6.52 4.62 23.50
C VAL A 76 -6.87 3.57 24.54
N ASP A 77 -8.09 3.61 25.07
CA ASP A 77 -8.57 2.73 26.15
C ASP A 77 -8.83 1.29 25.64
N LEU A 78 -7.75 0.62 25.26
CA LEU A 78 -7.68 -0.77 24.81
C LEU A 78 -6.59 -1.54 25.62
N GLY A 79 -6.33 -1.10 26.85
CA GLY A 79 -5.31 -1.67 27.74
C GLY A 79 -3.88 -1.15 27.47
N ALA A 80 -2.89 -1.80 28.10
CA ALA A 80 -1.48 -1.35 28.14
C ALA A 80 -0.77 -1.21 26.78
N SER A 81 -1.38 -1.68 25.68
CA SER A 81 -0.85 -1.57 24.31
C SER A 81 -1.85 -0.97 23.33
N GLY A 82 -2.87 -0.27 23.83
CA GLY A 82 -3.99 0.21 23.02
C GLY A 82 -3.59 1.06 21.82
N ARG A 83 -2.68 2.03 22.02
CA ARG A 83 -2.14 2.86 20.93
C ARG A 83 -1.39 2.05 19.87
N SER A 84 -0.60 1.05 20.28
CA SER A 84 0.21 0.22 19.38
C SER A 84 -0.67 -0.72 18.55
N ILE A 85 -1.70 -1.32 19.16
CA ILE A 85 -2.67 -2.16 18.45
C ILE A 85 -3.44 -1.31 17.43
N PHE A 86 -3.87 -0.12 17.84
CA PHE A 86 -4.66 0.75 17.00
C PHE A 86 -3.87 1.24 15.78
N ILE A 87 -2.66 1.76 15.97
CA ILE A 87 -1.82 2.19 14.84
C ILE A 87 -1.45 1.00 13.94
N ALA A 88 -1.20 -0.18 14.52
CA ALA A 88 -0.92 -1.39 13.73
C ALA A 88 -2.10 -1.76 12.83
N PHE A 89 -3.34 -1.73 13.35
CA PHE A 89 -4.52 -1.99 12.53
C PHE A 89 -4.65 -1.01 11.35
N VAL A 90 -4.51 0.29 11.61
CA VAL A 90 -4.61 1.33 10.58
C VAL A 90 -3.51 1.16 9.53
N MET A 91 -2.26 1.02 9.98
CA MET A 91 -1.10 0.96 9.06
C MET A 91 -1.02 -0.36 8.30
N LEU A 92 -1.36 -1.51 8.90
CA LEU A 92 -1.42 -2.79 8.17
C LEU A 92 -2.53 -2.76 7.10
N THR A 93 -3.67 -2.15 7.42
CA THR A 93 -4.75 -1.96 6.44
C THR A 93 -4.31 -1.04 5.31
N HIS A 94 -3.64 0.07 5.61
CA HIS A 94 -3.04 0.94 4.60
C HIS A 94 -2.04 0.19 3.71
N ILE A 95 -1.09 -0.55 4.32
CA ILE A 95 -0.04 -1.29 3.61
C ILE A 95 -0.64 -2.34 2.67
N LEU A 96 -1.75 -2.99 3.05
CA LEU A 96 -2.47 -3.91 2.16
C LEU A 96 -2.90 -3.20 0.86
N PHE A 97 -3.56 -2.05 0.97
CA PHE A 97 -3.99 -1.28 -0.20
C PHE A 97 -2.80 -0.70 -0.96
N ALA A 98 -1.78 -0.19 -0.27
CA ALA A 98 -0.58 0.38 -0.89
C ALA A 98 0.19 -0.67 -1.71
N ASN A 99 0.37 -1.88 -1.17
CA ASN A 99 1.03 -2.98 -1.90
C ASN A 99 0.22 -3.44 -3.10
N LEU A 100 -1.11 -3.53 -2.97
CA LEU A 100 -1.96 -3.83 -4.12
C LEU A 100 -1.86 -2.71 -5.18
N HIS A 101 -1.82 -1.46 -4.76
CA HIS A 101 -1.69 -0.32 -5.66
C HIS A 101 -0.35 -0.34 -6.41
N LEU A 102 0.76 -0.59 -5.70
CA LEU A 102 2.10 -0.72 -6.25
C LEU A 102 2.20 -1.86 -7.27
N GLY A 103 1.74 -3.06 -6.92
CA GLY A 103 1.74 -4.21 -7.81
C GLY A 103 0.85 -3.99 -9.04
N GLY A 104 -0.34 -3.43 -8.81
CA GLY A 104 -1.31 -3.11 -9.85
C GLY A 104 -0.78 -2.09 -10.85
N ALA A 105 0.02 -1.11 -10.43
CA ALA A 105 0.63 -0.12 -11.31
C ALA A 105 1.62 -0.76 -12.30
N TRP A 106 2.52 -1.62 -11.82
CA TRP A 106 3.51 -2.30 -12.65
C TRP A 106 2.89 -3.32 -13.62
N ILE A 107 1.87 -4.06 -13.17
CA ILE A 107 1.13 -4.98 -14.05
C ILE A 107 0.33 -4.19 -15.09
N LEU A 108 -0.29 -3.08 -14.71
CA LEU A 108 -0.99 -2.19 -15.65
C LEU A 108 -0.04 -1.65 -16.73
N LEU A 109 1.14 -1.17 -16.33
CA LEU A 109 2.17 -0.75 -17.30
C LEU A 109 2.54 -1.90 -18.26
N SER A 110 2.71 -3.11 -17.73
CA SER A 110 3.00 -4.30 -18.55
C SER A 110 1.89 -4.58 -19.57
N LEU A 111 0.62 -4.46 -19.15
CA LEU A 111 -0.55 -4.62 -20.03
C LEU A 111 -0.62 -3.54 -21.11
N ILE A 112 -0.30 -2.29 -20.78
CA ILE A 112 -0.26 -1.18 -21.74
C ILE A 112 0.82 -1.44 -22.80
N ILE A 113 2.03 -1.83 -22.38
CA ILE A 113 3.13 -2.17 -23.29
C ILE A 113 2.76 -3.36 -24.18
N LEU A 114 2.19 -4.42 -23.60
CA LEU A 114 1.76 -5.60 -24.36
C LEU A 114 0.62 -5.28 -25.33
N TYR A 115 -0.32 -4.42 -24.95
CA TYR A 115 -1.37 -3.95 -25.85
C TYR A 115 -0.77 -3.17 -27.02
N PHE A 116 0.17 -2.26 -26.75
CA PHE A 116 0.83 -1.47 -27.79
C PHE A 116 1.64 -2.31 -28.78
N ILE A 117 2.40 -3.30 -28.27
CA ILE A 117 3.26 -4.13 -29.13
C ILE A 117 2.44 -5.16 -29.92
N SER A 118 1.42 -5.76 -29.29
CA SER A 118 0.69 -6.88 -29.89
C SER A 118 -0.63 -6.51 -30.57
N SER A 119 -1.18 -5.33 -30.27
CA SER A 119 -2.51 -4.88 -30.69
C SER A 119 -3.64 -5.88 -30.36
N LYS A 120 -3.44 -6.76 -29.37
CA LYS A 120 -4.45 -7.74 -28.96
C LYS A 120 -5.37 -7.12 -27.91
N GLU A 121 -6.64 -6.95 -28.27
CA GLU A 121 -7.69 -6.35 -27.43
C GLU A 121 -7.82 -6.94 -26.03
N ARG A 122 -7.47 -8.23 -25.83
CA ARG A 122 -7.48 -8.85 -24.49
C ARG A 122 -6.61 -8.12 -23.47
N TYR A 123 -5.46 -7.57 -23.88
CA TYR A 123 -4.58 -6.80 -22.98
C TYR A 123 -5.18 -5.42 -22.68
N GLY A 124 -5.78 -4.77 -23.69
CA GLY A 124 -6.49 -3.49 -23.50
C GLY A 124 -7.71 -3.63 -22.59
N HIS A 125 -8.47 -4.70 -22.72
CA HIS A 125 -9.62 -5.00 -21.85
C HIS A 125 -9.18 -5.22 -20.39
N LEU A 126 -8.19 -6.09 -20.16
CA LEU A 126 -7.69 -6.36 -18.81
C LEU A 126 -7.03 -5.10 -18.22
N GLY A 127 -6.24 -4.37 -19.01
CA GLY A 127 -5.60 -3.12 -18.60
C GLY A 127 -6.61 -2.05 -18.20
N ARG A 128 -7.74 -1.93 -18.91
CA ARG A 128 -8.80 -0.99 -18.54
C ARG A 128 -9.42 -1.35 -17.20
N SER A 129 -9.77 -2.62 -16.99
CA SER A 129 -10.28 -3.09 -15.69
C SER A 129 -9.27 -2.85 -14.56
N MET A 130 -7.98 -3.03 -14.86
CA MET A 130 -6.89 -2.78 -13.93
C MET A 130 -6.75 -1.30 -13.55
N ALA A 131 -6.86 -0.39 -14.52
CA ALA A 131 -6.84 1.04 -14.27
C ALA A 131 -7.98 1.47 -13.34
N LEU A 132 -9.20 0.97 -13.56
CA LEU A 132 -10.33 1.21 -12.65
C LEU A 132 -10.06 0.66 -11.25
N PHE A 133 -9.58 -0.58 -11.17
CA PHE A 133 -9.30 -1.22 -9.90
C PHE A 133 -8.27 -0.43 -9.10
N ASN A 134 -7.20 0.05 -9.74
CA ASN A 134 -6.19 0.91 -9.09
C ASN A 134 -6.76 2.25 -8.62
N VAL A 135 -7.66 2.90 -9.37
CA VAL A 135 -8.34 4.13 -8.91
C VAL A 135 -9.14 3.88 -7.62
N ILE A 136 -9.84 2.73 -7.54
CA ILE A 136 -10.61 2.35 -6.36
C ILE A 136 -9.67 2.05 -5.17
N LEU A 137 -8.61 1.26 -5.41
CA LEU A 137 -7.60 0.95 -4.40
C LEU A 137 -6.91 2.21 -3.86
N PHE A 138 -6.55 3.14 -4.74
CA PHE A 138 -5.95 4.41 -4.36
C PHE A 138 -6.84 5.15 -3.37
N SER A 139 -8.14 5.28 -3.68
CA SER A 139 -9.10 6.01 -2.85
C SER A 139 -9.22 5.40 -1.44
N ALA A 140 -9.29 4.06 -1.35
CA ALA A 140 -9.32 3.36 -0.08
C ALA A 140 -7.98 3.50 0.68
N GLY A 141 -6.85 3.27 -0.01
CA GLY A 141 -5.51 3.37 0.55
C GLY A 141 -5.19 4.76 1.08
N ALA A 142 -5.54 5.82 0.34
CA ALA A 142 -5.38 7.22 0.72
C ALA A 142 -6.11 7.57 2.02
N THR A 143 -7.31 7.02 2.22
CA THR A 143 -8.08 7.22 3.45
C THR A 143 -7.32 6.70 4.67
N PHE A 144 -6.79 5.48 4.59
CA PHE A 144 -5.99 4.90 5.67
C PHE A 144 -4.60 5.54 5.80
N ALA A 145 -4.02 6.08 4.71
CA ALA A 145 -2.76 6.83 4.75
C ALA A 145 -2.92 8.11 5.58
N ALA A 146 -3.94 8.91 5.24
CA ALA A 146 -4.23 10.15 5.95
C ALA A 146 -4.57 9.89 7.41
N ALA A 147 -5.40 8.87 7.69
CA ALA A 147 -5.67 8.43 9.06
C ALA A 147 -4.39 8.00 9.79
N GLY A 148 -3.54 7.22 9.12
CA GLY A 148 -2.26 6.75 9.64
C GLY A 148 -1.35 7.89 10.07
N VAL A 149 -1.19 8.93 9.26
CA VAL A 149 -0.39 10.13 9.60
C VAL A 149 -0.99 10.89 10.79
N LEU A 150 -2.31 11.10 10.80
CA LEU A 150 -2.97 11.79 11.92
C LEU A 150 -2.79 11.02 13.24
N PHE A 151 -3.04 9.71 13.22
CA PHE A 151 -2.87 8.88 14.40
C PHE A 151 -1.40 8.72 14.81
N PHE A 152 -0.48 8.71 13.85
CA PHE A 152 0.94 8.71 14.13
C PHE A 152 1.35 9.94 14.95
N ILE A 153 0.90 11.12 14.52
CA ILE A 153 1.15 12.39 15.23
C ILE A 153 0.46 12.41 16.60
N SER A 154 -0.79 11.96 16.69
CA SER A 154 -1.56 12.02 17.96
C SER A 154 -1.15 10.97 19.00
N LEU A 155 -0.77 9.77 18.58
CA LEU A 155 -0.46 8.64 19.47
C LEU A 155 1.04 8.56 19.83
N TYR A 156 1.90 9.14 18.99
CA TYR A 156 3.36 9.12 19.15
C TYR A 156 3.99 10.50 18.83
N PRO A 157 3.59 11.58 19.53
CA PRO A 157 3.95 12.94 19.14
C PRO A 157 5.45 13.25 19.21
N THR A 158 6.18 12.81 20.24
CA THR A 158 7.64 12.99 20.28
C THR A 158 8.30 12.23 19.13
N PHE A 159 7.94 10.97 18.92
CA PHE A 159 8.50 10.16 17.83
C PHE A 159 8.18 10.74 16.45
N ALA A 160 6.95 11.21 16.22
CA ALA A 160 6.56 11.86 14.99
C ALA A 160 7.39 13.12 14.73
N THR A 161 7.59 13.95 15.75
CA THR A 161 8.39 15.18 15.64
C THR A 161 9.84 14.88 15.27
N GLN A 162 10.47 13.88 15.90
CA GLN A 162 11.83 13.47 15.55
C GLN A 162 11.91 12.86 14.15
N GLY A 163 10.93 12.02 13.80
CA GLY A 163 10.81 11.44 12.46
C GLY A 163 10.73 12.52 11.38
N PHE A 164 9.86 13.52 11.56
CA PHE A 164 9.75 14.64 10.63
C PHE A 164 11.03 15.49 10.58
N HIS A 165 11.79 15.60 11.67
CA HIS A 165 13.01 16.40 11.67
C HIS A 165 14.17 15.70 10.91
N ILE A 166 14.32 14.39 11.09
CA ILE A 166 15.38 13.58 10.45
C ILE A 166 15.02 13.22 9.00
N TYR A 167 13.74 12.94 8.73
CA TYR A 167 13.25 12.43 7.44
C TYR A 167 12.34 13.43 6.70
N TRP A 168 12.42 14.72 7.03
CA TRP A 168 11.64 15.79 6.38
C TRP A 168 11.61 15.66 4.86
N TRP A 169 12.78 15.51 4.24
CA TRP A 169 12.91 15.48 2.78
C TRP A 169 12.29 14.24 2.15
N PRO A 170 12.61 13.00 2.58
CA PRO A 170 11.89 11.81 2.13
C PRO A 170 10.37 11.94 2.29
N LEU A 171 9.87 12.36 3.46
CA LEU A 171 8.43 12.49 3.70
C LEU A 171 7.77 13.58 2.85
N LEU A 172 8.48 14.68 2.57
CA LEU A 172 8.02 15.71 1.64
C LEU A 172 7.95 15.18 0.20
N VAL A 173 8.97 14.42 -0.23
CA VAL A 173 8.99 13.79 -1.55
C VAL A 173 7.85 12.79 -1.69
N GLU A 174 7.59 11.98 -0.65
CA GLU A 174 6.44 11.09 -0.58
C GLU A 174 5.13 11.87 -0.79
N ALA A 175 4.91 12.96 -0.05
CA ALA A 175 3.69 13.77 -0.16
C ALA A 175 3.51 14.42 -1.54
N ILE A 176 4.59 14.88 -2.17
CA ILE A 176 4.56 15.43 -3.53
C ILE A 176 4.22 14.32 -4.54
N LEU A 177 4.86 13.15 -4.41
CA LEU A 177 4.63 12.02 -5.30
C LEU A 177 3.21 11.47 -5.16
N PHE A 178 2.60 11.55 -3.98
CA PHE A 178 1.18 11.22 -3.77
C PHE A 178 0.27 12.08 -4.66
N GLY A 179 0.54 13.39 -4.77
CA GLY A 179 -0.18 14.27 -5.68
C GLY A 179 0.07 13.97 -7.17
N ILE A 180 1.31 13.64 -7.52
CA ILE A 180 1.71 13.27 -8.88
C ILE A 180 1.06 11.94 -9.31
N GLU A 181 1.00 10.98 -8.40
CA GLU A 181 0.37 9.68 -8.61
C GLU A 181 -1.14 9.82 -8.89
N ILE A 182 -1.84 10.67 -8.13
CA ILE A 182 -3.25 11.03 -8.40
C ILE A 182 -3.41 11.52 -9.83
N LEU A 183 -2.56 12.46 -10.25
CA LEU A 183 -2.62 13.01 -11.60
C LEU A 183 -2.49 11.88 -12.63
N PHE A 184 -1.48 11.03 -12.51
CA PHE A 184 -1.25 9.97 -13.49
C PHE A 184 -2.33 8.88 -13.49
N VAL A 185 -2.72 8.34 -12.33
CA VAL A 185 -3.68 7.23 -12.26
C VAL A 185 -5.08 7.65 -12.74
N TYR A 186 -5.56 8.83 -12.32
CA TYR A 186 -6.86 9.33 -12.75
C TYR A 186 -6.83 9.80 -14.20
N ALA A 187 -5.77 10.47 -14.65
CA ALA A 187 -5.64 10.82 -16.06
C ALA A 187 -5.62 9.57 -16.94
N LEU A 188 -4.87 8.54 -16.56
CA LEU A 188 -4.80 7.27 -17.29
C LEU A 188 -6.18 6.61 -17.41
N TRP A 189 -6.95 6.54 -16.32
CA TRP A 189 -8.29 5.98 -16.33
C TRP A 189 -9.26 6.79 -17.20
N PHE A 190 -9.34 8.11 -17.01
CA PHE A 190 -10.30 8.95 -17.72
C PHE A 190 -9.95 9.19 -19.19
N ALA A 191 -8.66 9.15 -19.52
CA ALA A 191 -8.14 9.26 -20.88
C ALA A 191 -8.15 7.92 -21.65
N TRP A 192 -8.58 6.82 -21.02
CA TRP A 192 -8.55 5.49 -21.64
C TRP A 192 -9.31 5.49 -22.98
N GLY A 193 -8.59 5.18 -24.07
CA GLY A 193 -9.12 5.19 -25.44
C GLY A 193 -9.42 6.58 -26.03
N LYS A 194 -9.07 7.67 -25.34
CA LYS A 194 -9.31 9.06 -25.78
C LYS A 194 -8.03 9.82 -26.15
N VAL A 195 -6.87 9.29 -25.79
CA VAL A 195 -5.55 9.88 -26.08
C VAL A 195 -4.76 9.00 -27.04
N SER A 196 -3.74 9.56 -27.67
CA SER A 196 -2.83 8.80 -28.53
C SER A 196 -2.09 7.73 -27.72
N ALA A 197 -1.60 6.69 -28.41
CA ALA A 197 -0.85 5.61 -27.78
C ALA A 197 0.38 6.13 -27.02
N ALA A 198 1.09 7.13 -27.56
CA ALA A 198 2.25 7.73 -26.91
C ALA A 198 1.89 8.37 -25.55
N TRP A 199 0.78 9.12 -25.49
CA TRP A 199 0.29 9.69 -24.24
C TRP A 199 -0.19 8.61 -23.26
N HIS A 200 -0.83 7.55 -23.75
CA HIS A 200 -1.27 6.45 -22.90
C HIS A 200 -0.08 5.71 -22.25
N ILE A 201 0.99 5.48 -23.00
CA ILE A 201 2.25 4.89 -22.50
C ILE A 201 2.92 5.84 -21.51
N PHE A 202 3.01 7.14 -21.83
CA PHE A 202 3.57 8.14 -20.92
C PHE A 202 2.84 8.16 -19.57
N LEU A 203 1.50 8.13 -19.58
CA LEU A 203 0.71 8.09 -18.36
C LEU A 203 0.94 6.79 -17.57
N GLY A 204 1.06 5.64 -18.24
CA GLY A 204 1.37 4.36 -17.61
C GLY A 204 2.77 4.32 -16.96
N ILE A 205 3.79 4.84 -17.65
CA ILE A 205 5.17 4.93 -17.13
C ILE A 205 5.21 5.93 -15.97
N GLY A 206 4.61 7.11 -16.14
CA GLY A 206 4.55 8.14 -15.10
C GLY A 206 3.91 7.62 -13.81
N TYR A 207 2.80 6.88 -13.94
CA TYR A 207 2.14 6.24 -12.81
C TYR A 207 3.03 5.19 -12.11
N ALA A 208 3.63 4.25 -12.85
CA ALA A 208 4.46 3.20 -12.26
C ALA A 208 5.75 3.75 -11.61
N LEU A 209 6.35 4.79 -12.20
CA LEU A 209 7.51 5.45 -11.62
C LEU A 209 7.16 6.31 -10.41
N SER A 210 6.04 7.06 -10.45
CA SER A 210 5.62 7.89 -9.31
C SER A 210 5.44 7.05 -8.05
N ILE A 211 4.72 5.92 -8.16
CA ILE A 211 4.47 5.03 -7.02
C ILE A 211 5.73 4.31 -6.55
N TYR A 212 6.64 3.95 -7.47
CA TYR A 212 7.93 3.36 -7.11
C TYR A 212 8.77 4.31 -6.26
N PHE A 213 8.89 5.58 -6.70
CA PHE A 213 9.66 6.58 -5.97
C PHE A 213 8.94 7.04 -4.69
N GLN A 214 7.61 7.03 -4.66
CA GLN A 214 6.85 7.30 -3.44
C GLN A 214 7.11 6.21 -2.41
N THR A 215 7.08 4.94 -2.83
CA THR A 215 7.44 3.80 -1.99
C THR A 215 8.88 3.93 -1.48
N PHE A 216 9.82 4.31 -2.35
CA PHE A 216 11.22 4.53 -1.95
C PHE A 216 11.37 5.64 -0.90
N ALA A 217 10.63 6.73 -1.05
CA ALA A 217 10.64 7.83 -0.12
C ALA A 217 10.14 7.42 1.28
N ILE A 218 9.03 6.69 1.38
CA ILE A 218 8.55 6.20 2.69
C ILE A 218 9.40 5.05 3.23
N ASP A 219 9.93 4.18 2.36
CA ASP A 219 10.85 3.11 2.75
C ASP A 219 12.15 3.66 3.33
N THR A 220 12.59 4.85 2.91
CA THR A 220 13.73 5.55 3.50
C THR A 220 13.50 5.83 4.99
N PHE A 221 12.30 6.28 5.36
CA PHE A 221 11.92 6.48 6.77
C PHE A 221 11.77 5.14 7.51
N VAL A 222 10.98 4.21 6.96
CA VAL A 222 10.65 2.95 7.63
C VAL A 222 11.87 2.04 7.80
N SER A 223 12.76 1.97 6.81
CA SER A 223 14.01 1.21 6.93
C SER A 223 14.94 1.81 7.99
N GLY A 224 14.95 3.14 8.12
CA GLY A 224 15.69 3.83 9.19
C GLY A 224 15.18 3.49 10.59
N MET A 225 13.88 3.20 10.74
CA MET A 225 13.31 2.71 12.00
C MET A 225 13.75 1.28 12.34
N LEU A 226 14.06 0.46 11.32
CA LEU A 226 14.51 -0.92 11.50
C LEU A 226 16.02 -0.97 11.79
N THR A 227 16.80 -0.27 10.98
CA THR A 227 18.25 -0.17 11.09
C THR A 227 18.65 1.28 10.91
N PRO A 228 18.84 2.03 12.01
CA PRO A 228 19.38 3.39 11.94
C PRO A 228 20.73 3.40 11.21
N GLY A 229 20.92 4.35 10.30
CA GLY A 229 22.19 4.47 9.58
C GLY A 229 23.30 5.17 10.37
N ALA A 230 22.95 5.82 11.49
CA ALA A 230 23.88 6.42 12.43
C ALA A 230 23.37 6.23 13.87
N ALA A 231 24.27 6.32 14.85
CA ALA A 231 23.95 6.18 16.27
C ALA A 231 23.77 7.52 17.00
N THR A 232 24.24 8.61 16.42
CA THR A 232 24.18 9.96 17.00
C THR A 232 23.65 10.93 15.98
N ILE A 233 22.88 11.92 16.43
CA ILE A 233 22.33 12.97 15.58
C ILE A 233 23.18 14.23 15.77
N THR A 234 23.73 14.74 14.65
CA THR A 234 24.45 16.01 14.62
C THR A 234 23.56 17.07 13.99
N TRP A 235 22.94 17.88 14.84
CA TRP A 235 22.13 19.01 14.37
C TRP A 235 23.03 20.12 13.83
N GLY A 236 22.66 20.67 12.67
CA GLY A 236 23.26 21.85 12.07
C GLY A 236 22.56 23.14 12.53
N GLU A 237 22.86 24.24 11.82
CA GLU A 237 22.20 25.52 12.05
C GLU A 237 20.69 25.44 11.68
N PRO A 238 19.83 26.22 12.35
CA PRO A 238 18.42 26.30 12.00
C PRO A 238 18.22 26.70 10.53
N GLY A 239 17.46 25.92 9.77
CA GLY A 239 17.21 26.18 8.36
C GLY A 239 16.54 25.00 7.64
N LEU A 240 16.54 25.05 6.30
CA LEU A 240 15.93 24.02 5.46
C LEU A 240 16.68 22.66 5.54
N LEU A 241 17.95 22.71 5.95
CA LEU A 241 18.76 21.53 6.26
C LEU A 241 19.09 21.59 7.75
N GLY A 242 18.37 20.80 8.55
CA GLY A 242 18.58 20.70 10.00
C GLY A 242 19.81 19.88 10.38
N MET A 243 20.45 19.19 9.42
CA MET A 243 21.69 18.44 9.60
C MET A 243 22.63 18.66 8.40
N PRO A 244 23.95 18.43 8.56
CA PRO A 244 24.86 18.32 7.43
C PRO A 244 24.38 17.31 6.39
N TRP A 245 24.56 17.59 5.10
CA TRP A 245 24.09 16.72 4.02
C TRP A 245 24.64 15.28 4.11
N ALA A 246 25.91 15.13 4.50
CA ALA A 246 26.53 13.82 4.66
C ALA A 246 25.82 12.98 5.75
N ASP A 247 25.33 13.63 6.81
CA ASP A 247 24.64 12.95 7.90
C ASP A 247 23.24 12.51 7.46
N TYR A 248 22.53 13.35 6.69
CA TYR A 248 21.26 12.93 6.06
C TYR A 248 21.43 11.67 5.21
N LEU A 249 22.49 11.60 4.39
CA LEU A 249 22.74 10.43 3.57
C LEU A 249 22.99 9.17 4.40
N GLN A 250 23.65 9.27 5.55
CA GLN A 250 23.82 8.14 6.46
C GLN A 250 22.46 7.67 7.01
N TRP A 251 21.62 8.58 7.49
CA TRP A 251 20.29 8.24 8.02
C TRP A 251 19.36 7.65 6.96
N TRP A 252 19.43 8.14 5.72
CA TRP A 252 18.55 7.73 4.64
C TRP A 252 19.00 6.41 3.99
N PHE A 253 20.29 6.27 3.68
CA PHE A 253 20.83 5.07 3.02
C PHE A 253 21.35 4.04 4.01
N ASN A 254 20.46 3.57 4.88
CA ASN A 254 20.76 2.54 5.85
C ASN A 254 20.81 1.13 5.23
N PRO A 255 21.37 0.12 5.94
CA PRO A 255 21.57 -1.23 5.38
C PRO A 255 20.28 -1.93 4.90
N THR A 256 19.12 -1.57 5.43
CA THR A 256 17.84 -2.23 5.13
C THR A 256 17.09 -1.58 3.97
N LEU A 257 17.42 -0.35 3.57
CA LEU A 257 16.67 0.39 2.54
C LEU A 257 16.53 -0.39 1.22
N TRP A 258 17.66 -0.77 0.61
CA TRP A 258 17.63 -1.44 -0.70
C TRP A 258 16.99 -2.83 -0.65
N PRO A 259 17.34 -3.71 0.31
CA PRO A 259 16.62 -4.97 0.48
C PRO A 259 15.11 -4.78 0.64
N LEU A 260 14.69 -3.80 1.45
CA LEU A 260 13.27 -3.52 1.70
C LEU A 260 12.56 -3.05 0.44
N GLN A 261 13.12 -2.07 -0.27
CA GLN A 261 12.53 -1.50 -1.49
C GLN A 261 12.32 -2.57 -2.55
N PHE A 262 13.37 -3.35 -2.87
CA PHE A 262 13.26 -4.38 -3.90
C PHE A 262 12.36 -5.53 -3.48
N HIS A 263 12.40 -5.93 -2.21
CA HIS A 263 11.50 -6.94 -1.68
C HIS A 263 10.04 -6.49 -1.79
N ARG A 264 9.70 -5.25 -1.39
CA ARG A 264 8.34 -4.72 -1.45
C ARG A 264 7.82 -4.65 -2.87
N VAL A 265 8.60 -4.14 -3.82
CA VAL A 265 8.20 -4.09 -5.23
C VAL A 265 7.95 -5.49 -5.79
N ALA A 266 8.88 -6.42 -5.58
CA ALA A 266 8.74 -7.80 -6.07
C ALA A 266 7.54 -8.52 -5.42
N ALA A 267 7.35 -8.36 -4.10
CA ALA A 267 6.25 -8.93 -3.35
C ALA A 267 4.90 -8.33 -3.80
N ALA A 268 4.83 -7.01 -4.02
CA ALA A 268 3.63 -6.33 -4.48
C ALA A 268 3.19 -6.82 -5.86
N ILE A 269 4.13 -6.90 -6.82
CA ILE A 269 3.86 -7.44 -8.16
C ILE A 269 3.37 -8.89 -8.07
N SER A 270 4.06 -9.72 -7.29
CA SER A 270 3.70 -11.14 -7.13
C SER A 270 2.32 -11.31 -6.47
N PHE A 271 2.06 -10.59 -5.38
CA PHE A 271 0.78 -10.63 -4.67
C PHE A 271 -0.38 -10.20 -5.56
N PHE A 272 -0.17 -9.17 -6.36
CA PHE A 272 -1.17 -8.71 -7.30
C PHE A 272 -1.41 -9.70 -8.46
N GLY A 273 -0.34 -10.32 -9.00
CA GLY A 273 -0.46 -11.41 -9.98
C GLY A 273 -1.32 -12.56 -9.46
N PHE A 274 -1.04 -13.04 -8.25
CA PHE A 274 -1.87 -14.05 -7.59
C PHE A 274 -3.32 -13.61 -7.37
N LEU A 275 -3.56 -12.33 -7.08
CA LEU A 275 -4.92 -11.80 -6.98
C LEU A 275 -5.65 -11.87 -8.33
N ILE A 276 -4.98 -11.51 -9.44
CA ILE A 276 -5.56 -11.66 -10.79
C ILE A 276 -5.89 -13.13 -11.06
N ALA A 277 -4.94 -14.03 -10.81
CA ALA A 277 -5.14 -15.46 -11.02
C ALA A 277 -6.33 -16.00 -10.22
N PHE A 278 -6.45 -15.62 -8.95
CA PHE A 278 -7.54 -16.01 -8.08
C PHE A 278 -8.90 -15.47 -8.56
N LEU A 279 -8.99 -14.18 -8.87
CA LEU A 279 -10.24 -13.57 -9.36
C LEU A 279 -10.64 -14.12 -10.72
N ALA A 280 -9.67 -14.38 -11.60
CA ALA A 280 -9.91 -15.00 -12.89
C ALA A 280 -10.42 -16.44 -12.76
N MET A 281 -9.90 -17.22 -11.81
CA MET A 281 -10.40 -18.56 -11.49
C MET A 281 -11.86 -18.52 -11.04
N LEU A 282 -12.22 -17.58 -10.16
CA LEU A 282 -13.62 -17.41 -9.71
C LEU A 282 -14.53 -17.09 -10.91
N HIS A 283 -14.13 -16.13 -11.74
CA HIS A 283 -14.90 -15.81 -12.94
C HIS A 283 -14.97 -16.98 -13.93
N PHE A 284 -13.88 -17.72 -14.16
CA PHE A 284 -13.87 -18.89 -15.03
C PHE A 284 -14.90 -19.93 -14.60
N ARG A 285 -15.02 -20.16 -13.28
CA ARG A 285 -15.99 -21.09 -12.69
C ARG A 285 -17.43 -20.62 -12.88
N ASP A 286 -17.67 -19.31 -12.76
CA ASP A 286 -19.01 -18.72 -12.84
C ASP A 286 -19.54 -18.59 -14.28
N ARG A 287 -18.66 -18.53 -15.29
CA ARG A 287 -19.11 -18.43 -16.70
C ARG A 287 -19.61 -19.76 -17.23
N THR A 288 -20.61 -19.69 -18.10
CA THR A 288 -21.13 -20.86 -18.84
C THR A 288 -20.75 -20.81 -20.32
N ASP A 289 -20.50 -19.62 -20.86
CA ASP A 289 -20.19 -19.43 -22.28
C ASP A 289 -18.71 -19.71 -22.61
N PRO A 290 -18.41 -20.45 -23.69
CA PRO A 290 -17.02 -20.79 -24.06
C PRO A 290 -16.09 -19.58 -24.29
N PRO A 291 -16.52 -18.47 -24.95
CA PRO A 291 -15.66 -17.32 -25.17
C PRO A 291 -15.21 -16.64 -23.87
N SER A 292 -16.12 -16.39 -22.93
CA SER A 292 -15.76 -15.78 -21.64
C SER A 292 -14.90 -16.70 -20.81
N LYS A 293 -15.18 -18.03 -20.81
CA LYS A 293 -14.29 -19.00 -20.15
C LYS A 293 -12.87 -18.92 -20.69
N LYS A 294 -12.70 -18.90 -22.01
CA LYS A 294 -11.37 -18.77 -22.64
C LYS A 294 -10.66 -17.47 -22.27
N TYR A 295 -11.40 -16.37 -22.13
CA TYR A 295 -10.82 -15.10 -21.67
C TYR A 295 -10.31 -15.18 -20.22
N TRP A 296 -11.13 -15.73 -19.31
CA TRP A 296 -10.75 -15.83 -17.89
C TRP A 296 -9.67 -16.88 -17.63
N ASP A 297 -9.62 -17.96 -18.42
CA ASP A 297 -8.51 -18.92 -18.42
C ASP A 297 -7.18 -18.24 -18.80
N TRP A 298 -7.21 -17.43 -19.86
CA TRP A 298 -6.05 -16.62 -20.26
C TRP A 298 -5.66 -15.59 -19.19
N ALA A 299 -6.63 -14.87 -18.62
CA ALA A 299 -6.36 -13.88 -17.57
C ALA A 299 -5.76 -14.54 -16.33
N GLY A 300 -6.24 -15.73 -15.98
CA GLY A 300 -5.71 -16.53 -14.87
C GLY A 300 -4.30 -17.05 -15.13
N SER A 301 -3.98 -17.38 -16.39
CA SER A 301 -2.61 -17.76 -16.80
C SER A 301 -1.66 -16.56 -16.93
N PHE A 302 -2.21 -15.35 -17.04
CA PHE A 302 -1.42 -14.11 -17.12
C PHE A 302 -1.00 -13.61 -15.73
N GLY A 303 -1.91 -13.72 -14.75
CA GLY A 303 -1.62 -13.42 -13.34
C GLY A 303 -0.71 -14.46 -12.71
#